data_AF-D6RCM7-F1
#
_entry.id   AF-D6RCM7-F1
#
_cell.length_a   1.000
_cell.length_b   1.000
_cell.length_c   1.000
_cell.angle_alpha   90.00
_cell.angle_beta   90.00
_cell.angle_gamma   90.00
#
_symmetry.space_group_name_H-M   'P 1'
#
loop_
_entity.id
_entity.type
_entity.pdbx_description
1 polymer ?
#
loop_
_entity_poly.entity_id
_entity_poly.type
_entity_poly.pdbx_seq_one_letter_code
_entity_poly.pdbx_strand_id
1 'polypeptide(L)'
;MTTAILERLSTLSVSGQQLRRLPKILEDGLPKMPCTVPETDVPQLFREPYIRTGYRPTGHEWRYYFFSLFQKHNEVVNVWTHLLAALAVLLRFWAFAEAEALPWASTHSLPL
;
A
#
# COMPACT_ATOMS: atom_id res chain seq x y z
N MET A 1 -1.48 -19.30 26.43
CA MET A 1 -2.03 -19.14 25.06
C MET A 1 -1.07 -18.45 24.09
N THR A 2 -0.04 -17.73 24.55
CA THR A 2 0.98 -17.07 23.72
C THR A 2 2.02 -18.02 23.12
N THR A 3 2.27 -19.17 23.75
CA THR A 3 3.28 -20.16 23.32
C THR A 3 2.89 -20.90 22.03
N ALA A 4 1.60 -21.19 21.83
CA ALA A 4 1.10 -21.86 20.64
C ALA A 4 1.16 -20.97 19.37
N ILE A 5 1.12 -19.64 19.53
CA ILE A 5 1.26 -18.68 18.43
C ILE A 5 2.74 -18.57 18.04
N LEU A 6 3.66 -18.59 19.01
CA LEU A 6 5.10 -18.55 18.75
C LEU A 6 5.60 -19.81 18.03
N GLU A 7 5.09 -20.99 18.38
CA GLU A 7 5.40 -22.25 17.67
C GLU A 7 4.89 -22.24 16.21
N ARG A 8 3.74 -21.62 15.95
CA ARG A 8 3.21 -21.49 14.58
C ARG A 8 4.00 -20.51 13.72
N LEU A 9 4.63 -19.50 14.32
CA LEU A 9 5.57 -18.62 13.62
C LEU A 9 6.91 -19.31 13.37
N SER A 10 7.35 -20.18 14.28
CA SER A 10 8.60 -20.97 14.11
C SER A 10 8.55 -21.97 12.97
N THR A 11 7.37 -22.48 12.61
CA THR A 11 7.22 -23.43 11.49
C THR A 11 7.07 -22.73 10.13
N LEU A 12 6.86 -21.41 10.11
CA LEU A 12 6.99 -20.57 8.92
C LEU A 12 8.46 -20.23 8.65
N SER A 13 9.33 -21.24 8.66
CA SER A 13 10.70 -21.10 8.17
C SER A 13 10.65 -21.00 6.65
N VAL A 14 10.41 -19.79 6.15
CA VAL A 14 10.47 -19.48 4.72
C VAL A 14 11.93 -19.65 4.29
N SER A 15 12.20 -20.74 3.59
CA SER A 15 13.52 -21.07 3.05
C SER A 15 14.07 -19.89 2.24
N GLY A 16 15.29 -19.45 2.55
CA GLY A 16 15.96 -18.36 1.83
C GLY A 16 16.10 -18.62 0.32
N GLN A 17 16.03 -19.89 -0.13
CA GLN A 17 15.97 -20.23 -1.55
C GLN A 17 14.62 -19.90 -2.20
N GLN A 18 13.50 -20.02 -1.48
CA GLN A 18 12.20 -19.55 -1.97
C GLN A 18 12.15 -18.02 -2.01
N LEU A 19 12.69 -17.35 -1.00
CA LEU A 19 12.76 -15.88 -0.97
C LEU A 19 13.57 -15.31 -2.15
N ARG A 20 14.61 -16.02 -2.60
CA ARG A 20 15.39 -15.65 -3.80
C ARG A 20 14.69 -15.96 -5.13
N ARG A 21 13.70 -16.87 -5.15
CA ARG A 21 12.91 -17.20 -6.34
C ARG A 21 11.67 -16.32 -6.51
N LEU A 22 11.14 -15.78 -5.41
CA LEU A 22 10.04 -14.82 -5.42
C LEU A 22 10.27 -13.62 -6.36
N PRO A 23 11.42 -12.92 -6.36
CA PRO A 23 11.63 -11.81 -7.27
C PRO A 23 11.57 -12.24 -8.74
N LYS A 24 12.09 -13.42 -9.11
CA LYS A 24 12.03 -13.91 -10.51
C LYS A 24 10.60 -14.27 -10.95
N ILE A 25 9.82 -14.93 -10.09
CA ILE A 25 8.43 -15.29 -10.38
C ILE A 25 7.57 -14.02 -10.47
N LEU A 26 7.85 -13.03 -9.61
CA LEU A 26 7.20 -11.74 -9.68
C LEU A 26 7.58 -11.01 -10.97
N GLU A 27 8.86 -11.03 -11.38
CA GLU A 27 9.32 -10.43 -12.64
C GLU A 27 8.67 -11.05 -13.88
N ASP A 28 8.51 -12.37 -13.92
CA ASP A 28 7.86 -13.09 -15.03
C ASP A 28 6.33 -12.91 -15.04
N GLY A 29 5.72 -12.68 -13.87
CA GLY A 29 4.27 -12.51 -13.70
C GLY A 29 3.80 -11.05 -13.72
N LEU A 30 4.68 -10.07 -13.50
CA LEU A 30 4.31 -8.66 -13.56
C LEU A 30 4.28 -8.22 -15.02
N PRO A 31 3.15 -7.67 -15.50
CA PRO A 31 3.16 -7.05 -16.81
C PRO A 31 4.29 -6.02 -16.87
N LYS A 32 5.13 -6.11 -17.91
CA LYS A 32 6.23 -5.15 -18.13
C LYS A 32 5.63 -3.75 -18.18
N MET A 33 5.86 -2.96 -17.13
CA MET A 33 5.24 -1.66 -17.01
C MET A 33 5.80 -0.71 -18.07
N PRO A 34 4.92 0.01 -18.79
CA PRO A 34 5.34 1.08 -19.71
C PRO A 34 6.29 2.06 -19.04
N CYS A 35 7.27 2.57 -19.79
CA CYS A 35 8.08 3.69 -19.35
C CYS A 35 7.22 4.95 -19.17
N THR A 36 7.69 5.85 -18.31
CA THR A 36 7.09 7.18 -18.18
C THR A 36 7.33 8.02 -19.42
N VAL A 37 6.44 8.99 -19.65
CA VAL A 37 6.41 9.81 -20.86
C VAL A 37 6.72 11.29 -20.55
N PRO A 38 7.18 12.07 -21.54
CA PRO A 38 7.30 13.52 -21.43
C PRO A 38 5.93 14.21 -21.37
N GLU A 39 5.90 15.46 -20.93
CA GLU A 39 4.67 16.26 -20.83
C GLU A 39 3.92 16.40 -22.17
N THR A 40 4.65 16.41 -23.29
CA THR A 40 4.10 16.54 -24.64
C THR A 40 3.11 15.43 -24.99
N ASP A 41 3.31 14.24 -24.41
CA ASP A 41 2.58 13.02 -24.75
C ASP A 41 1.37 12.79 -23.84
N VAL A 42 1.11 13.74 -22.92
CA VAL A 42 0.04 13.66 -21.91
C VAL A 42 -0.95 14.81 -22.12
N PRO A 43 -2.26 14.62 -21.96
CA PRO A 43 -3.23 15.71 -22.01
C PRO A 43 -2.91 16.83 -21.01
N GLN A 44 -3.20 18.09 -21.39
CA GLN A 44 -2.86 19.27 -20.59
C GLN A 44 -3.46 19.24 -19.16
N LEU A 45 -4.61 18.57 -18.98
CA LEU A 45 -5.27 18.41 -17.68
C LEU A 45 -4.39 17.71 -16.63
N PHE A 46 -3.49 16.82 -17.05
CA PHE A 46 -2.63 16.06 -16.14
C PHE A 46 -1.23 16.66 -16.02
N ARG A 47 -0.95 17.78 -16.68
CA ARG A 47 0.37 18.42 -16.68
C ARG A 47 0.47 19.37 -15.49
N GLU A 48 1.56 19.25 -14.75
CA GLU A 48 1.90 20.22 -13.71
C GLU A 48 2.97 21.19 -14.23
N PRO A 49 2.90 22.49 -13.87
CA PRO A 49 3.92 23.45 -14.25
C PRO A 49 5.32 22.97 -13.85
N TYR A 50 6.29 23.18 -14.75
CA TYR A 50 7.71 22.85 -14.55
C TYR A 50 8.06 21.35 -14.51
N ILE A 51 7.07 20.43 -14.56
CA ILE A 51 7.32 19.00 -14.69
C ILE A 51 7.35 18.62 -16.17
N ARG A 52 8.56 18.35 -16.68
CA ARG A 52 8.78 18.06 -18.12
C ARG A 52 8.66 16.58 -18.49
N THR A 53 8.92 15.68 -17.54
CA THR A 53 8.94 14.22 -17.77
C THR A 53 8.51 13.45 -16.54
N GLY A 54 8.31 12.14 -16.69
CA GLY A 54 7.98 11.26 -15.58
C GLY A 54 6.48 11.01 -15.42
N TYR A 55 5.66 11.43 -16.38
CA TYR A 55 4.22 11.19 -16.36
C TYR A 55 3.88 9.74 -16.70
N ARG A 56 2.73 9.29 -16.21
CA ARG A 56 2.16 8.00 -16.59
C ARG A 56 1.40 8.11 -17.92
N PRO A 57 1.58 7.18 -18.86
CA PRO A 57 0.70 7.10 -20.03
C PRO A 57 -0.76 6.91 -19.61
N THR A 58 -1.66 7.58 -20.34
CA THR A 58 -3.11 7.51 -20.11
C THR A 58 -3.77 6.44 -20.98
N GLY A 59 -4.95 5.96 -20.59
CA GLY A 59 -5.74 5.01 -21.39
C GLY A 59 -5.41 3.53 -21.16
N HIS A 60 -4.65 3.20 -20.11
CA HIS A 60 -4.42 1.83 -19.68
C HIS A 60 -5.52 1.30 -18.73
N GLU A 61 -5.55 -0.01 -18.55
CA GLU A 61 -6.41 -0.70 -17.57
C GLU A 61 -6.10 -0.30 -16.12
N TRP A 62 -7.09 -0.39 -15.22
CA TRP A 62 -6.93 -0.04 -13.80
C TRP A 62 -5.75 -0.76 -13.11
N ARG A 63 -5.46 -2.00 -13.52
CA ARG A 63 -4.35 -2.82 -12.99
C ARG A 63 -3.01 -2.15 -13.21
N TYR A 64 -2.82 -1.48 -14.35
CA TYR A 64 -1.60 -0.72 -14.63
C TYR A 64 -1.39 0.37 -13.57
N TYR A 65 -2.44 1.15 -13.26
CA TYR A 65 -2.31 2.22 -12.27
C TYR A 65 -2.04 1.68 -10.86
N PHE A 66 -2.61 0.52 -10.51
CA PHE A 66 -2.28 -0.15 -9.26
C PHE A 66 -0.81 -0.58 -9.19
N PHE A 67 -0.29 -1.23 -10.23
CA PHE A 67 1.13 -1.62 -10.25
C PHE A 67 2.07 -0.42 -10.37
N SER A 68 1.62 0.69 -10.97
CA SER A 68 2.39 1.93 -11.08
C SER A 68 2.75 2.54 -9.73
N LEU A 69 2.03 2.20 -8.64
CA LEU A 69 2.38 2.61 -7.27
C LEU A 69 3.81 2.22 -6.88
N PHE A 70 4.35 1.15 -7.48
CA PHE A 70 5.71 0.66 -7.22
C PHE A 70 6.71 1.08 -8.31
N GLN A 71 6.30 1.93 -9.25
CA GLN A 71 7.14 2.47 -10.32
C GLN A 71 7.53 3.92 -10.02
N LYS A 72 8.74 4.33 -10.42
CA LYS A 72 9.14 5.74 -10.36
C LYS A 72 8.39 6.57 -11.42
N HIS A 73 7.56 7.50 -10.96
CA HIS A 73 6.86 8.49 -11.78
C HIS A 73 6.63 9.78 -10.98
N ASN A 74 6.11 10.84 -11.60
CA ASN A 74 5.91 12.15 -10.99
C ASN A 74 5.03 12.10 -9.72
N GLU A 75 3.93 11.35 -9.77
CA GLU A 75 2.98 11.24 -8.64
C GLU A 75 3.37 10.25 -7.53
N VAL A 76 4.52 9.55 -7.62
CA VAL A 76 4.76 8.39 -6.74
C VAL A 76 4.79 8.81 -5.27
N VAL A 77 5.48 9.90 -4.96
CA VAL A 77 5.58 10.42 -3.59
C VAL A 77 4.24 10.97 -3.10
N ASN A 78 3.50 11.66 -3.96
CA ASN A 78 2.17 12.19 -3.64
C ASN A 78 1.24 11.05 -3.21
N VAL A 79 1.16 9.98 -3.99
CA VAL A 79 0.29 8.86 -3.67
C VAL A 79 0.73 8.15 -2.38
N TRP A 80 2.03 7.86 -2.23
CA TRP A 80 2.53 7.17 -1.03
C TRP A 80 2.34 7.97 0.26
N THR A 81 2.57 9.28 0.23
CA THR A 81 2.36 10.14 1.41
C THR A 81 0.90 10.16 1.84
N HIS A 82 -0.05 10.26 0.91
CA HIS A 82 -1.48 10.16 1.22
C HIS A 82 -1.89 8.76 1.71
N LEU A 83 -1.39 7.68 1.11
CA LEU A 83 -1.70 6.31 1.55
C LEU A 83 -1.21 6.04 2.97
N LEU A 84 0.01 6.48 3.30
CA LEU A 84 0.57 6.35 4.65
C LEU A 84 -0.23 7.15 5.67
N ALA A 85 -0.63 8.38 5.32
CA ALA A 85 -1.48 9.20 6.18
C ALA A 85 -2.86 8.56 6.41
N ALA A 86 -3.49 8.05 5.35
CA ALA A 86 -4.78 7.35 5.45
C ALA A 86 -4.67 6.10 6.34
N LEU A 87 -3.61 5.31 6.19
CA LEU A 87 -3.36 4.15 7.05
C LEU A 87 -3.19 4.55 8.53
N ALA A 88 -2.43 5.60 8.81
CA ALA A 88 -2.25 6.10 10.18
C ALA A 88 -3.58 6.55 10.81
N VAL A 89 -4.43 7.25 10.05
CA VAL A 89 -5.77 7.66 10.51
C VAL A 89 -6.67 6.46 10.78
N LEU A 90 -6.67 5.45 9.89
CA LEU A 90 -7.46 4.23 10.08
C LEU A 90 -7.03 3.45 11.33
N LEU A 91 -5.72 3.30 11.55
CA LEU A 91 -5.18 2.66 12.75
C LEU A 91 -5.56 3.42 14.01
N ARG A 92 -5.51 4.76 13.96
CA ARG A 92 -5.90 5.61 15.08
C ARG A 92 -7.39 5.46 15.38
N PHE A 93 -8.24 5.46 14.34
CA PHE A 93 -9.68 5.26 14.49
C PHE A 93 -10.00 3.88 15.04
N TRP A 94 -9.32 2.84 14.57
CA TRP A 94 -9.44 1.48 15.11
C TRP A 94 -9.12 1.43 16.61
N ALA A 95 -7.99 2.02 17.02
CA ALA A 95 -7.60 2.08 18.42
C ALA A 95 -8.61 2.86 19.29
N PHE A 96 -9.19 3.94 18.75
CA PHE A 96 -10.28 4.65 19.43
C PHE A 96 -11.54 3.79 19.56
N ALA A 97 -11.95 3.10 18.50
CA ALA A 97 -13.13 2.24 18.52
C ALA A 97 -12.97 1.08 19.52
N GLU A 98 -11.79 0.47 19.63
CA GLU A 98 -11.50 -0.54 20.65
C GLU A 98 -11.53 0.04 22.07
N ALA A 99 -10.97 1.24 22.26
CA ALA A 99 -10.97 1.91 23.56
C ALA A 99 -12.39 2.29 24.02
N GLU A 100 -13.27 2.70 23.11
CA GLU A 100 -14.70 2.96 23.38
C GLU A 100 -15.52 1.66 23.46
N ALA A 101 -15.00 0.53 22.94
CA ALA A 101 -15.68 -0.75 23.02
C ALA A 101 -15.57 -1.45 24.39
N LEU A 102 -14.49 -1.19 25.14
CA LEU A 102 -14.28 -1.74 26.48
C LEU A 102 -15.22 -1.16 27.58
N PRO A 103 -15.53 0.15 27.59
CA PRO A 103 -16.38 0.79 28.59
C PRO A 103 -17.81 0.26 28.65
N TRP A 104 -18.47 0.00 27.51
CA TRP A 104 -19.84 -0.52 27.50
C TRP A 104 -19.92 -2.02 27.83
N ALA A 105 -18.84 -2.78 27.62
CA ALA A 105 -18.73 -4.17 28.04
C ALA A 105 -18.46 -4.30 29.56
N SER A 106 -18.09 -3.20 30.22
CA SER A 106 -17.83 -3.14 31.66
C SER A 106 -19.11 -2.73 32.40
N THR A 107 -19.99 -3.69 32.66
CA THR A 107 -21.30 -3.56 33.33
C THR A 107 -21.24 -3.10 34.80
N HIS A 108 -20.15 -2.47 35.25
CA HIS A 108 -19.93 -2.10 36.67
C HIS A 108 -19.93 -0.59 36.95
N SER A 109 -20.43 0.24 36.04
CA SER A 109 -20.61 1.68 36.28
C SER A 109 -22.06 2.12 36.10
N LEU A 110 -22.97 1.51 36.87
CA LEU A 110 -24.24 2.16 37.20
C LEU A 110 -24.10 2.77 38.60
N PRO A 111 -24.30 4.09 38.77
CA PRO A 111 -24.41 4.66 40.10
C PRO A 111 -25.72 4.15 40.72
N LEU A 112 -25.61 3.57 41.93
CA LEU A 112 -26.73 3.33 42.83
C LEU A 112 -27.36 4.67 43.26
#